data_AF-A0A9X8UL29-F1
#
_entry.id   AF-A0A9X8UL29-F1
#
_cell.length_a   1.000
_cell.length_b   1.000
_cell.length_c   1.000
_cell.angle_alpha   90.00
_cell.angle_beta   90.00
_cell.angle_gamma   90.00
#
_symmetry.space_group_name_H-M   'P 1'
#
loop_
_entity.id
_entity.type
_entity.pdbx_description
1 polymer ?
#
loop_
_entity_poly.entity_id
_entity_poly.type
_entity_poly.pdbx_seq_one_letter_code
_entity_poly.pdbx_strand_id
1 'polypeptide(L)'
;MKSLSSKLMALVLALSMLMGTVVVASAASSTDYSVKVEDNKVSFIQNGKTIGTYNSKDAKLKLVTDKDGDLLVCFYDANNNYKRITLGKQTSLSLSGSMTSLTLDKSLNDSLSFSVSASVGTMSVASKNSVKISGKVDKLTITGAAKVTVTKDGKVTSASVAKSATLTNESSTKIGSANVKSSSSKSDTPTLRLVGNAGKYDSNRDDDDDDDDDDDDYVARRKPDLDIGRLEASVGDELRDLIDDLNNEVDAYWEDDDHDEVEVKGECKWKKKNSTELEKSGEYSFVFTPRDTKKYREVSGSIYIRVD
;
A
#
# COMPACT_ATOMS: atom_id res chain seq x y z
N MET A 1 55.68 37.74 -6.46
CA MET A 1 55.62 36.30 -6.14
C MET A 1 54.21 35.96 -5.69
N LYS A 2 53.57 35.00 -6.39
CA LYS A 2 52.37 34.23 -6.03
C LYS A 2 51.03 35.00 -5.93
N SER A 3 49.90 34.58 -6.51
CA SER A 3 49.54 33.63 -7.57
C SER A 3 48.00 33.59 -7.66
N LEU A 4 47.48 33.49 -8.88
CA LEU A 4 46.34 32.64 -9.30
C LEU A 4 44.95 32.99 -8.69
N SER A 5 44.07 33.71 -9.40
CA SER A 5 43.13 33.19 -10.43
C SER A 5 42.01 32.28 -9.90
N SER A 6 40.75 32.73 -9.98
CA SER A 6 39.57 31.96 -10.45
C SER A 6 38.30 32.81 -10.27
N LYS A 7 37.84 33.53 -11.29
CA LYS A 7 36.66 33.22 -12.14
C LYS A 7 35.29 33.30 -11.41
N LEU A 8 34.65 34.45 -11.59
CA LEU A 8 33.31 34.65 -12.17
C LEU A 8 32.28 33.52 -11.99
N MET A 9 31.24 33.74 -11.17
CA MET A 9 29.85 33.40 -11.56
C MET A 9 28.85 34.14 -10.68
N ALA A 10 28.23 35.16 -11.26
CA ALA A 10 27.01 35.77 -10.76
C ALA A 10 25.82 35.06 -11.41
N LEU A 11 24.84 34.62 -10.63
CA LEU A 11 23.49 34.38 -11.13
C LEU A 11 22.49 34.84 -10.06
N VAL A 12 21.77 35.89 -10.41
CA VAL A 12 20.82 36.64 -9.58
C VAL A 12 19.51 35.85 -9.49
N LEU A 13 19.08 35.52 -8.27
CA LEU A 13 17.72 35.04 -7.99
C LEU A 13 16.77 36.25 -7.96
N ALA A 14 16.01 36.45 -9.04
CA ALA A 14 14.92 37.41 -9.07
C ALA A 14 13.64 36.77 -8.49
N LEU A 15 13.31 37.18 -7.28
CA LEU A 15 12.06 36.90 -6.58
C LEU A 15 11.00 37.91 -7.07
N SER A 16 10.11 37.52 -7.99
CA SER A 16 8.95 38.33 -8.37
C SER A 16 7.68 37.74 -7.74
N MET A 17 7.31 38.29 -6.57
CA MET A 17 5.95 38.22 -6.05
C MET A 17 5.02 38.99 -6.99
N LEU A 18 4.04 38.31 -7.59
CA LEU A 18 2.85 38.96 -8.10
C LEU A 18 1.66 38.57 -7.21
N MET A 19 1.19 39.56 -6.43
CA MET A 19 -0.12 39.57 -5.81
C MET A 19 -1.17 39.80 -6.90
N GLY A 20 -2.24 38.99 -6.91
CA GLY A 20 -3.35 39.16 -7.86
C GLY A 20 -4.57 38.31 -7.55
N THR A 21 -5.53 38.92 -6.85
CA THR A 21 -6.98 38.64 -6.81
C THR A 21 -7.50 37.26 -6.38
N VAL A 22 -8.16 37.29 -5.23
CA VAL A 22 -9.11 36.28 -4.72
C VAL A 22 -10.28 36.12 -5.69
N VAL A 23 -10.45 34.91 -6.21
CA VAL A 23 -11.75 34.38 -6.60
C VAL A 23 -12.04 33.27 -5.58
N VAL A 24 -12.89 33.54 -4.60
CA VAL A 24 -13.46 32.46 -3.78
C VAL A 24 -14.53 31.80 -4.65
N ALA A 25 -14.09 30.95 -5.58
CA ALA A 25 -14.91 29.82 -5.97
C ALA A 25 -14.91 28.91 -4.75
N SER A 26 -16.08 28.54 -4.25
CA SER A 26 -16.22 27.43 -3.32
C SER A 26 -15.76 26.17 -4.04
N ALA A 27 -14.45 25.93 -4.03
CA ALA A 27 -13.87 24.71 -4.53
C ALA A 27 -14.40 23.59 -3.64
N ALA A 28 -14.97 22.56 -4.26
CA ALA A 28 -15.05 21.26 -3.63
C ALA A 28 -13.68 20.99 -2.99
N SER A 29 -13.65 20.70 -1.69
CA SER A 29 -12.43 20.45 -0.96
C SER A 29 -11.80 19.14 -1.43
N SER A 30 -11.13 19.18 -2.59
CA SER A 30 -10.23 18.12 -3.04
C SER A 30 -9.01 18.16 -2.14
N THR A 31 -9.00 17.32 -1.11
CA THR A 31 -7.88 17.13 -0.21
C THR A 31 -6.86 16.22 -0.86
N ASP A 32 -6.37 16.58 -2.06
CA ASP A 32 -5.50 15.71 -2.85
C ASP A 32 -4.22 15.42 -2.07
N TYR A 33 -4.20 14.24 -1.46
CA TYR A 33 -3.04 13.76 -0.74
C TYR A 33 -2.06 13.15 -1.72
N SER A 34 -0.78 13.31 -1.38
CA SER A 34 0.29 12.51 -1.95
C SER A 34 1.21 12.02 -0.86
N VAL A 35 1.85 10.89 -1.13
CA VAL A 35 2.80 10.25 -0.23
C VAL A 35 4.15 10.18 -0.91
N LYS A 36 5.18 10.65 -0.22
CA LYS A 36 6.57 10.54 -0.65
C LYS A 36 7.35 9.67 0.31
N VAL A 37 8.08 8.69 -0.21
CA VAL A 37 8.99 7.86 0.59
C VAL A 37 10.44 8.15 0.19
N GLU A 38 11.26 8.62 1.12
CA GLU A 38 12.68 8.92 0.87
C GLU A 38 13.49 8.65 2.13
N ASP A 39 14.61 7.94 2.03
CA ASP A 39 15.47 7.58 3.17
C ASP A 39 14.70 6.97 4.35
N ASN A 40 13.82 6.00 4.08
CA ASN A 40 12.91 5.38 5.04
C ASN A 40 11.96 6.37 5.75
N LYS A 41 11.74 7.57 5.21
CA LYS A 41 10.77 8.53 5.73
C LYS A 41 9.53 8.56 4.86
N VAL A 42 8.37 8.37 5.46
CA VAL A 42 7.06 8.48 4.82
C VAL A 42 6.53 9.88 5.11
N SER A 43 6.49 10.73 4.08
CA SER A 43 5.99 12.09 4.16
C SER A 43 4.62 12.21 3.51
N PHE A 44 3.69 12.81 4.24
CA PHE A 44 2.32 13.07 3.82
C PHE A 44 2.23 14.51 3.36
N ILE A 45 1.79 14.69 2.12
CA ILE A 45 1.75 15.99 1.47
C ILE A 45 0.30 16.27 1.09
N GLN A 46 -0.21 17.40 1.54
CA GLN A 46 -1.55 17.89 1.21
C GLN A 46 -1.40 19.25 0.56
N ASN A 47 -2.00 19.43 -0.62
CA ASN A 47 -1.93 20.69 -1.37
C ASN A 47 -0.48 21.19 -1.59
N GLY A 48 0.44 20.25 -1.88
CA GLY A 48 1.86 20.53 -2.10
C GLY A 48 2.69 20.82 -0.84
N LYS A 49 2.06 20.85 0.35
CA LYS A 49 2.76 21.06 1.63
C LYS A 49 2.89 19.75 2.40
N THR A 50 4.09 19.43 2.88
CA THR A 50 4.28 18.33 3.83
C THR A 50 3.57 18.66 5.13
N ILE A 51 2.58 17.86 5.51
CA ILE A 51 1.82 18.01 6.75
C ILE A 51 2.30 17.07 7.85
N GLY A 52 3.08 16.03 7.51
CA GLY A 52 3.64 15.10 8.47
C GLY A 52 4.69 14.20 7.84
N THR A 53 5.65 13.76 8.65
CA THR A 53 6.71 12.83 8.23
C THR A 53 6.98 11.83 9.34
N TYR A 54 7.10 10.55 8.97
CA TYR A 54 7.30 9.45 9.90
C TYR A 54 8.46 8.58 9.44
N ASN A 55 9.31 8.15 10.38
CA ASN A 55 10.36 7.18 10.09
C ASN A 55 9.74 5.78 9.98
N SER A 56 9.80 5.19 8.79
CA SER A 56 9.45 3.79 8.52
C SER A 56 10.63 2.87 8.86
N LYS A 57 10.32 1.64 9.28
CA LYS A 57 11.31 0.59 9.51
C LYS A 57 12.02 0.18 8.22
N ASP A 58 11.26 -0.03 7.16
CA ASP A 58 11.73 -0.73 5.96
C ASP A 58 11.08 -0.22 4.66
N ALA A 59 10.40 0.92 4.70
CA ALA A 59 9.72 1.53 3.55
C ALA A 59 8.75 0.55 2.85
N LYS A 60 8.08 -0.30 3.64
CA LYS A 60 6.98 -1.15 3.18
C LYS A 60 5.65 -0.50 3.50
N LEU A 61 4.91 -0.12 2.47
CA LEU A 61 3.59 0.49 2.60
C LEU A 61 2.50 -0.52 2.21
N LYS A 62 1.41 -0.54 2.97
CA LYS A 62 0.14 -1.17 2.61
C LYS A 62 -0.94 -0.08 2.59
N LEU A 63 -1.75 -0.04 1.54
CA LEU A 63 -2.88 0.86 1.41
C LEU A 63 -4.15 0.05 1.59
N VAL A 64 -5.01 0.51 2.50
CA VAL A 64 -6.32 -0.11 2.82
C VAL A 64 -7.38 0.99 2.88
N THR A 65 -8.64 0.61 2.79
CA THR A 65 -9.75 1.46 3.22
C THR A 65 -10.33 0.86 4.50
N ASP A 66 -10.60 1.68 5.51
CA ASP A 66 -11.34 1.20 6.68
C ASP A 66 -12.85 1.12 6.42
N LYS A 67 -13.56 0.57 7.40
CA LYS A 67 -15.02 0.50 7.46
C LYS A 67 -15.75 1.84 7.31
N ASP A 68 -15.11 2.98 7.60
CA ASP A 68 -15.72 4.31 7.44
C ASP A 68 -15.51 4.89 6.03
N GLY A 69 -14.76 4.16 5.19
CA GLY A 69 -14.45 4.52 3.81
C GLY A 69 -13.23 5.42 3.68
N ASP A 70 -12.43 5.59 4.73
CA ASP A 70 -11.24 6.42 4.72
C ASP A 70 -10.04 5.66 4.16
N LEU A 71 -9.23 6.34 3.34
CA LEU A 71 -8.00 5.78 2.80
C LEU A 71 -6.90 5.85 3.86
N LEU A 72 -6.29 4.70 4.18
CA LEU A 72 -5.23 4.56 5.16
C LEU A 72 -3.91 4.17 4.50
N VAL A 73 -2.83 4.79 4.96
CA VAL A 73 -1.45 4.39 4.64
C VAL A 73 -0.84 3.70 5.84
N CYS A 74 -0.59 2.41 5.69
CA CYS A 74 -0.15 1.53 6.76
C CYS A 74 1.32 1.13 6.59
N PHE A 75 2.10 1.20 7.68
CA PHE A 75 3.51 0.80 7.70
C PHE A 75 3.99 0.57 9.14
N TYR A 76 5.14 -0.10 9.29
CA TYR A 76 5.83 -0.15 10.59
C TYR A 76 6.81 1.03 10.71
N ASP A 77 6.79 1.72 11.86
CA ASP A 77 7.76 2.77 12.18
C ASP A 77 9.13 2.18 12.59
N ALA A 78 10.15 3.02 12.72
CA ALA A 78 11.49 2.60 13.10
C ALA A 78 11.57 1.82 14.44
N ASN A 79 10.57 1.98 15.32
CA ASN A 79 10.45 1.27 16.59
C ASN A 79 9.62 -0.01 16.47
N ASN A 80 9.29 -0.43 15.25
CA ASN A 80 8.45 -1.58 14.94
C ASN A 80 6.99 -1.44 15.43
N ASN A 81 6.52 -0.21 15.65
CA ASN A 81 5.10 0.03 15.91
C ASN A 81 4.35 0.11 14.59
N TYR A 82 3.18 -0.51 14.54
CA TYR A 82 2.30 -0.40 13.39
C TYR A 82 1.64 0.98 13.37
N LYS A 83 1.72 1.68 12.24
CA LYS A 83 1.11 2.98 12.00
C LYS A 83 0.06 2.84 10.91
N ARG A 84 -1.12 3.41 11.15
CA ARG A 84 -2.18 3.64 10.17
C ARG A 84 -2.38 5.15 10.11
N ILE A 85 -2.12 5.77 8.96
CA ILE A 85 -2.31 7.21 8.79
C ILE A 85 -3.51 7.43 7.88
N THR A 86 -4.59 8.00 8.43
CA THR A 86 -5.80 8.33 7.65
C THR A 86 -5.56 9.55 6.78
N LEU A 87 -5.96 9.42 5.52
CA LEU A 87 -6.04 10.52 4.54
C LEU A 87 -7.50 10.98 4.37
N GLY A 88 -8.42 10.44 5.16
CA GLY A 88 -9.86 10.59 4.99
C GLY A 88 -10.36 9.99 3.68
N LYS A 89 -11.55 10.41 3.27
CA LYS A 89 -12.16 10.03 1.99
C LYS A 89 -11.41 10.64 0.83
N GLN A 90 -10.76 9.77 0.06
CA GLN A 90 -10.01 10.13 -1.15
C GLN A 90 -10.68 9.49 -2.38
N THR A 91 -10.43 10.08 -3.54
CA THR A 91 -10.75 9.47 -4.85
C THR A 91 -9.48 9.13 -5.63
N SER A 92 -8.34 9.69 -5.23
CA SER A 92 -7.05 9.37 -5.80
C SER A 92 -5.92 9.52 -4.79
N LEU A 93 -4.79 8.84 -5.06
CA LEU A 93 -3.55 9.00 -4.30
C LEU A 93 -2.35 8.94 -5.24
N SER A 94 -1.45 9.91 -5.10
CA SER A 94 -0.15 9.90 -5.78
C SER A 94 0.97 9.44 -4.85
N LEU A 95 1.79 8.49 -5.31
CA LEU A 95 2.92 7.94 -4.59
C LEU A 95 4.22 8.23 -5.36
N SER A 96 5.26 8.65 -4.63
CA SER A 96 6.56 9.04 -5.18
C SER A 96 7.73 8.63 -4.27
N GLY A 97 8.95 8.70 -4.80
CA GLY A 97 10.18 8.39 -4.07
C GLY A 97 10.64 6.94 -4.25
N SER A 98 11.17 6.32 -3.19
CA SER A 98 11.71 4.96 -3.20
C SER A 98 11.14 4.13 -2.06
N MET A 99 10.60 2.95 -2.37
CA MET A 99 10.01 2.04 -1.40
C MET A 99 10.38 0.58 -1.67
N THR A 100 10.53 -0.18 -0.59
CA THR A 100 10.85 -1.61 -0.67
C THR A 100 9.65 -2.39 -1.19
N SER A 101 8.47 -2.10 -0.65
CA SER A 101 7.23 -2.69 -1.15
C SER A 101 6.03 -1.77 -1.07
N LEU A 102 5.10 -1.97 -1.99
CA LEU A 102 3.79 -1.33 -2.01
C LEU A 102 2.70 -2.38 -2.18
N THR A 103 1.75 -2.42 -1.27
CA THR A 103 0.57 -3.28 -1.38
C THR A 103 -0.68 -2.43 -1.49
N LEU A 104 -1.45 -2.61 -2.57
CA LEU A 104 -2.81 -2.12 -2.72
C LEU A 104 -3.73 -3.26 -2.34
N ASP A 105 -4.26 -3.20 -1.13
CA ASP A 105 -5.03 -4.27 -0.50
C ASP A 105 -6.45 -4.36 -1.08
N LYS A 106 -7.03 -5.55 -1.10
CA LYS A 106 -8.38 -5.80 -1.65
C LYS A 106 -9.48 -5.00 -0.93
N SER A 107 -9.25 -4.63 0.33
CA SER A 107 -10.13 -3.77 1.14
C SER A 107 -10.29 -2.35 0.58
N LEU A 108 -9.46 -1.92 -0.38
CA LEU A 108 -9.56 -0.59 -0.95
C LEU A 108 -10.91 -0.35 -1.65
N ASN A 109 -11.52 0.80 -1.34
CA ASN A 109 -12.72 1.25 -2.03
C ASN A 109 -12.52 1.31 -3.56
N ASP A 110 -13.42 0.68 -4.32
CA ASP A 110 -13.32 0.50 -5.78
C ASP A 110 -13.19 1.81 -6.58
N SER A 111 -13.65 2.95 -6.03
CA SER A 111 -13.62 4.27 -6.68
C SER A 111 -12.25 4.95 -6.66
N LEU A 112 -11.29 4.43 -5.88
CA LEU A 112 -9.95 5.00 -5.77
C LEU A 112 -9.10 4.75 -7.03
N SER A 113 -8.22 5.71 -7.33
CA SER A 113 -7.21 5.59 -8.37
C SER A 113 -5.81 5.94 -7.85
N PHE A 114 -4.80 5.23 -8.34
CA PHE A 114 -3.43 5.38 -7.84
C PHE A 114 -2.46 5.80 -8.94
N SER A 115 -1.63 6.80 -8.67
CA SER A 115 -0.49 7.16 -9.52
C SER A 115 0.81 6.83 -8.81
N VAL A 116 1.63 5.96 -9.40
CA VAL A 116 2.89 5.47 -8.85
C VAL A 116 4.04 5.97 -9.72
N SER A 117 4.64 7.08 -9.29
CA SER A 117 5.86 7.68 -9.86
C SER A 117 7.14 7.23 -9.14
N ALA A 118 7.01 6.32 -8.18
CA ALA A 118 8.09 5.86 -7.32
C ALA A 118 8.94 4.72 -7.94
N SER A 119 10.13 4.50 -7.37
CA SER A 119 10.88 3.24 -7.49
C SER A 119 10.40 2.27 -6.42
N VAL A 120 9.86 1.12 -6.83
CA VAL A 120 9.31 0.09 -5.96
C VAL A 120 10.02 -1.23 -6.21
N GLY A 121 10.52 -1.88 -5.15
CA GLY A 121 11.03 -3.25 -5.25
C GLY A 121 9.91 -4.22 -5.64
N THR A 122 8.99 -4.47 -4.71
CA THR A 122 7.84 -5.36 -4.95
C THR A 122 6.52 -4.61 -4.82
N MET A 123 5.69 -4.66 -5.84
CA MET A 123 4.33 -4.10 -5.84
C MET A 123 3.30 -5.22 -5.94
N SER A 124 2.34 -5.26 -5.02
CA SER A 124 1.19 -6.15 -5.06
C SER A 124 -0.10 -5.35 -5.23
N VAL A 125 -0.95 -5.74 -6.17
CA VAL A 125 -2.24 -5.12 -6.44
C VAL A 125 -3.33 -6.19 -6.33
N ALA A 126 -3.91 -6.28 -5.13
CA ALA A 126 -5.02 -7.18 -4.81
C ALA A 126 -6.40 -6.51 -4.99
N SER A 127 -6.43 -5.19 -5.07
CA SER A 127 -7.66 -4.43 -5.27
C SER A 127 -8.12 -4.39 -6.73
N LYS A 128 -9.34 -3.90 -6.96
CA LYS A 128 -9.90 -3.67 -8.32
C LYS A 128 -9.54 -2.29 -8.89
N ASN A 129 -8.79 -1.49 -8.13
CA ASN A 129 -8.57 -0.08 -8.45
C ASN A 129 -7.76 0.10 -9.75
N SER A 130 -7.90 1.30 -10.31
CA SER A 130 -7.07 1.72 -11.44
C SER A 130 -5.71 2.21 -10.95
N VAL A 131 -4.64 1.75 -11.59
CA VAL A 131 -3.26 2.09 -11.21
C VAL A 131 -2.49 2.56 -12.44
N LYS A 132 -1.83 3.72 -12.34
CA LYS A 132 -0.90 4.23 -13.36
C LYS A 132 0.52 4.22 -12.82
N ILE A 133 1.43 3.55 -13.51
CA ILE A 133 2.84 3.42 -13.14
C ILE A 133 3.67 4.26 -14.10
N SER A 134 4.30 5.32 -13.59
CA SER A 134 5.28 6.15 -14.31
C SER A 134 6.69 6.04 -13.73
N GLY A 135 6.85 5.36 -12.60
CA GLY A 135 8.15 5.04 -12.02
C GLY A 135 8.64 3.64 -12.40
N LYS A 136 9.53 3.10 -11.55
CA LYS A 136 10.13 1.77 -11.71
C LYS A 136 9.49 0.79 -10.74
N VAL A 137 9.14 -0.40 -11.21
CA VAL A 137 8.70 -1.52 -10.36
C VAL A 137 9.50 -2.77 -10.72
N ASP A 138 10.20 -3.39 -9.78
CA ASP A 138 11.00 -4.58 -10.10
C ASP A 138 10.13 -5.83 -10.23
N LYS A 139 9.25 -6.07 -9.27
CA LYS A 139 8.29 -7.17 -9.32
C LYS A 139 6.88 -6.65 -9.10
N LEU A 140 6.05 -6.76 -10.13
CA LEU A 140 4.63 -6.43 -10.07
C LEU A 140 3.81 -7.73 -10.00
N THR A 141 2.95 -7.85 -8.99
CA THR A 141 1.96 -8.92 -8.91
C THR A 141 0.56 -8.30 -8.88
N ILE A 142 -0.32 -8.73 -9.78
CA ILE A 142 -1.71 -8.27 -9.84
C ILE A 142 -2.60 -9.49 -9.65
N THR A 143 -3.29 -9.56 -8.52
CA THR A 143 -4.23 -10.65 -8.18
C THR A 143 -5.67 -10.20 -8.27
N GLY A 144 -5.95 -8.93 -7.94
CA GLY A 144 -7.29 -8.34 -8.07
C GLY A 144 -7.64 -8.02 -9.53
N ALA A 145 -8.92 -7.73 -9.78
CA ALA A 145 -9.42 -7.32 -11.10
C ALA A 145 -9.02 -5.88 -11.50
N ALA A 146 -7.78 -5.49 -11.18
CA ALA A 146 -7.26 -4.15 -11.38
C ALA A 146 -7.06 -3.81 -12.85
N LYS A 147 -7.14 -2.50 -13.14
CA LYS A 147 -6.70 -1.93 -14.42
C LYS A 147 -5.38 -1.20 -14.21
N VAL A 148 -4.28 -1.84 -14.56
CA VAL A 148 -2.92 -1.31 -14.38
C VAL A 148 -2.37 -0.83 -15.73
N THR A 149 -1.90 0.41 -15.79
CA THR A 149 -1.24 1.00 -16.96
C THR A 149 0.19 1.40 -16.60
N VAL A 150 1.18 0.80 -17.26
CA VAL A 150 2.57 1.26 -17.24
C VAL A 150 2.71 2.30 -18.33
N THR A 151 2.91 3.56 -17.94
CA THR A 151 3.01 4.69 -18.86
C THR A 151 4.33 4.69 -19.63
N LYS A 152 4.47 5.60 -20.61
CA LYS A 152 5.68 5.77 -21.42
C LYS A 152 6.97 5.95 -20.60
N ASP A 153 6.88 6.57 -19.43
CA ASP A 153 8.01 6.86 -18.53
C ASP A 153 8.21 5.74 -17.48
N GLY A 154 7.26 4.82 -17.38
CA GLY A 154 7.29 3.72 -16.43
C GLY A 154 8.12 2.53 -16.92
N LYS A 155 8.63 1.75 -15.98
CA LYS A 155 9.34 0.50 -16.23
C LYS A 155 8.91 -0.57 -15.23
N VAL A 156 8.58 -1.75 -15.74
CA VAL A 156 8.33 -2.95 -14.92
C VAL A 156 9.32 -4.03 -15.32
N THR A 157 10.11 -4.55 -14.37
CA THR A 157 11.11 -5.58 -14.67
C THR A 157 10.47 -6.96 -14.84
N SER A 158 9.56 -7.34 -13.94
CA SER A 158 8.79 -8.57 -14.02
C SER A 158 7.34 -8.35 -13.57
N ALA A 159 6.41 -9.06 -14.20
CA ALA A 159 4.99 -8.97 -13.89
C ALA A 159 4.35 -10.35 -13.78
N SER A 160 3.50 -10.56 -12.78
CA SER A 160 2.55 -11.67 -12.70
C SER A 160 1.14 -11.10 -12.68
N VAL A 161 0.29 -11.57 -13.60
CA VAL A 161 -1.04 -10.97 -13.82
C VAL A 161 -2.11 -12.07 -13.76
N ALA A 162 -3.08 -11.89 -12.86
CA ALA A 162 -4.28 -12.71 -12.80
C ALA A 162 -5.18 -12.45 -14.01
N LYS A 163 -5.99 -13.45 -14.37
CA LYS A 163 -6.87 -13.37 -15.55
C LYS A 163 -7.90 -12.26 -15.51
N SER A 164 -8.38 -11.94 -14.30
CA SER A 164 -9.38 -10.90 -14.05
C SER A 164 -8.79 -9.50 -14.19
N ALA A 165 -7.46 -9.37 -14.24
CA ALA A 165 -6.76 -8.10 -14.31
C ALA A 165 -6.44 -7.69 -15.74
N THR A 166 -6.24 -6.39 -15.94
CA THR A 166 -5.69 -5.82 -17.18
C THR A 166 -4.38 -5.13 -16.88
N LEU A 167 -3.33 -5.50 -17.62
CA LEU A 167 -2.04 -4.79 -17.63
C LEU A 167 -1.79 -4.22 -19.03
N THR A 168 -1.82 -2.89 -19.14
CA THR A 168 -1.49 -2.14 -20.36
C THR A 168 -0.08 -1.60 -20.24
N ASN A 169 0.77 -1.86 -21.23
CA ASN A 169 2.11 -1.30 -21.28
C ASN A 169 2.21 -0.28 -22.41
N GLU A 170 2.24 1.00 -22.06
CA GLU A 170 2.54 2.14 -22.94
C GLU A 170 4.04 2.48 -22.93
N SER A 171 4.84 1.83 -22.07
CA SER A 171 6.28 2.01 -22.04
C SER A 171 6.91 1.63 -23.38
N SER A 172 7.90 2.40 -23.80
CA SER A 172 8.76 2.04 -24.92
C SER A 172 9.65 0.83 -24.59
N THR A 173 9.77 0.47 -23.31
CA THR A 173 10.53 -0.68 -22.85
C THR A 173 9.63 -1.91 -22.69
N LYS A 174 10.11 -3.06 -23.18
CA LYS A 174 9.45 -4.35 -22.93
C LYS A 174 9.54 -4.67 -21.44
N ILE A 175 8.44 -5.16 -20.86
CA ILE A 175 8.46 -5.80 -19.55
C ILE A 175 9.31 -7.07 -19.68
N GLY A 176 10.28 -7.27 -18.78
CA GLY A 176 11.29 -8.32 -18.90
C GLY A 176 10.68 -9.72 -18.95
N SER A 177 10.06 -10.14 -17.84
CA SER A 177 9.34 -11.43 -17.74
C SER A 177 7.90 -11.19 -17.28
N ALA A 178 6.92 -11.44 -18.15
CA ALA A 178 5.50 -11.35 -17.82
C ALA A 178 4.88 -12.75 -17.80
N ASN A 179 4.31 -13.15 -16.66
CA ASN A 179 3.62 -14.44 -16.51
C ASN A 179 2.13 -14.20 -16.24
N VAL A 180 1.26 -14.70 -17.10
CA VAL A 180 -0.20 -14.63 -16.92
C VAL A 180 -0.65 -15.98 -16.38
N LYS A 181 -1.23 -16.02 -15.17
CA LYS A 181 -1.71 -17.27 -14.56
C LYS A 181 -2.90 -17.81 -15.36
N SER A 182 -2.65 -18.72 -16.30
CA SER A 182 -3.68 -19.36 -17.12
C SER A 182 -4.19 -20.66 -16.48
N SER A 183 -5.46 -20.72 -16.05
CA SER A 183 -6.22 -21.97 -16.00
C SER A 183 -6.73 -22.34 -17.39
N SER A 184 -6.60 -23.59 -17.78
CA SER A 184 -7.10 -24.12 -19.05
C SER A 184 -8.63 -24.04 -19.13
N SER A 185 -9.18 -23.25 -20.05
CA SER A 185 -10.49 -23.51 -20.66
C SER A 185 -10.69 -22.69 -21.94
N LYS A 186 -11.15 -23.40 -22.99
CA LYS A 186 -11.43 -22.90 -24.33
C LYS A 186 -12.57 -21.87 -24.32
N SER A 187 -12.44 -20.78 -25.09
CA SER A 187 -13.44 -20.22 -26.03
C SER A 187 -13.25 -18.69 -26.23
N ASP A 188 -12.97 -18.32 -27.49
CA ASP A 188 -13.29 -17.10 -28.26
C ASP A 188 -13.20 -15.69 -27.61
N THR A 189 -12.04 -15.06 -27.89
CA THR A 189 -11.65 -13.63 -28.09
C THR A 189 -12.62 -12.45 -27.81
N PRO A 190 -12.10 -11.28 -27.35
CA PRO A 190 -10.91 -10.60 -27.89
C PRO A 190 -9.72 -10.32 -26.94
N THR A 191 -8.61 -10.96 -27.31
CA THR A 191 -7.16 -10.62 -27.30
C THR A 191 -6.55 -9.59 -26.34
N LEU A 192 -5.61 -10.08 -25.55
CA LEU A 192 -4.38 -9.40 -25.14
C LEU A 192 -3.57 -9.00 -26.40
N ARG A 193 -3.44 -7.71 -26.71
CA ARG A 193 -2.55 -7.23 -27.79
C ARG A 193 -1.13 -7.05 -27.26
N LEU A 194 -0.29 -8.08 -27.34
CA LEU A 194 1.17 -7.90 -27.39
C LEU A 194 1.54 -7.55 -28.83
N VAL A 195 1.81 -6.28 -29.13
CA VAL A 195 2.49 -5.92 -30.38
C VAL A 195 3.99 -6.17 -30.16
N GLY A 196 4.45 -7.36 -30.55
CA GLY A 196 5.85 -7.74 -30.44
C GLY A 196 6.14 -9.07 -31.11
N ASN A 197 6.43 -9.01 -32.41
CA ASN A 197 6.98 -10.12 -33.20
C ASN A 197 8.31 -10.60 -32.60
N ALA A 198 8.41 -11.87 -32.20
CA ALA A 198 9.67 -12.55 -31.94
C ALA A 198 9.52 -14.06 -32.19
N GLY A 199 10.50 -14.61 -32.89
CA GLY A 199 10.49 -15.92 -33.54
C GLY A 199 10.30 -17.13 -32.62
N LYS A 200 9.80 -18.18 -33.26
CA LYS A 200 9.77 -19.57 -32.78
C LYS A 200 11.10 -19.98 -32.15
N TYR A 201 11.03 -20.52 -30.94
CA TYR A 201 11.83 -21.68 -30.56
C TYR A 201 10.92 -22.70 -29.89
N ASP A 202 10.78 -23.82 -30.58
CA ASP A 202 10.16 -25.06 -30.14
C ASP A 202 11.28 -25.92 -29.56
N SER A 203 11.11 -26.38 -28.33
CA SER A 203 11.71 -27.64 -27.88
C SER A 203 11.00 -28.14 -26.63
N ASN A 204 10.07 -29.03 -26.88
CA ASN A 204 9.59 -30.10 -26.02
C ASN A 204 10.76 -30.81 -25.29
N ARG A 205 10.71 -30.89 -23.95
CA ARG A 205 11.28 -31.99 -23.15
C ARG A 205 10.49 -32.12 -21.85
N ASP A 206 9.69 -33.18 -21.82
CA ASP A 206 9.33 -33.90 -20.61
C ASP A 206 10.63 -34.42 -19.98
N ASP A 207 10.81 -34.18 -18.69
CA ASP A 207 11.64 -35.03 -17.83
C ASP A 207 10.99 -34.97 -16.44
N ASP A 208 10.48 -36.14 -16.04
CA ASP A 208 10.09 -36.48 -14.69
C ASP A 208 11.30 -36.34 -13.77
N ASP A 209 11.17 -35.63 -12.66
CA ASP A 209 12.00 -35.86 -11.49
C ASP A 209 11.09 -35.80 -10.26
N ASP A 210 10.92 -36.99 -9.69
CA ASP A 210 10.48 -37.24 -8.32
C ASP A 210 11.48 -36.58 -7.37
N ASP A 211 11.05 -35.59 -6.60
CA ASP A 211 11.75 -35.18 -5.38
C ASP A 211 10.81 -35.40 -4.19
N ASP A 212 11.02 -36.57 -3.57
CA ASP A 212 10.71 -36.83 -2.16
C ASP A 212 11.57 -35.88 -1.30
N ASP A 213 10.98 -34.77 -0.84
CA ASP A 213 11.54 -34.01 0.27
C ASP A 213 10.63 -34.16 1.50
N ASP A 214 11.00 -35.12 2.33
CA ASP A 214 10.75 -35.09 3.77
C ASP A 214 11.40 -33.82 4.34
N ASP A 215 10.61 -32.77 4.52
CA ASP A 215 11.06 -31.55 5.19
C ASP A 215 10.11 -31.22 6.36
N ASP A 216 10.70 -31.22 7.55
CA ASP A 216 10.08 -30.97 8.85
C ASP A 216 9.21 -29.71 8.85
N ASP A 217 7.89 -29.90 8.80
CA ASP A 217 6.89 -28.84 8.67
C ASP A 217 6.73 -28.01 9.95
N TYR A 218 7.64 -27.05 10.15
CA TYR A 218 7.33 -25.85 10.91
C TYR A 218 6.35 -25.01 10.08
N VAL A 219 5.07 -25.41 10.05
CA VAL A 219 4.01 -24.61 9.42
C VAL A 219 4.00 -23.23 10.07
N ALA A 220 4.59 -22.24 9.39
CA ALA A 220 4.65 -20.88 9.88
C ALA A 220 3.21 -20.38 10.03
N ARG A 221 2.78 -20.18 11.29
CA ARG A 221 1.40 -19.76 11.61
C ARG A 221 0.99 -18.56 10.77
N ARG A 222 -0.20 -18.62 10.15
CA ARG A 222 -0.74 -17.63 9.22
C ARG A 222 -0.91 -16.26 9.90
N LYS A 223 -0.62 -15.15 9.21
CA LYS A 223 -0.82 -13.78 9.75
C LYS A 223 -2.19 -13.27 9.29
N PRO A 224 -3.18 -13.09 10.16
CA PRO A 224 -4.38 -12.40 9.74
C PRO A 224 -4.05 -10.94 9.38
N ASP A 225 -4.79 -10.43 8.40
CA ASP A 225 -4.88 -9.00 8.13
C ASP A 225 -5.99 -8.40 9.00
N LEU A 226 -5.85 -7.14 9.38
CA LEU A 226 -6.78 -6.44 10.27
C LEU A 226 -7.46 -5.28 9.53
N ASP A 227 -8.78 -5.36 9.40
CA ASP A 227 -9.60 -4.18 9.18
C ASP A 227 -9.89 -3.52 10.53
N ILE A 228 -9.68 -2.20 10.59
CA ILE A 228 -9.73 -1.44 11.85
C ILE A 228 -10.31 -0.07 11.50
N GLY A 229 -11.44 0.30 12.10
CA GLY A 229 -11.91 1.67 11.97
C GLY A 229 -11.38 2.58 13.08
N ARG A 230 -12.28 3.23 13.81
CA ARG A 230 -12.01 4.25 14.84
C ARG A 230 -12.95 4.14 16.02
N LEU A 231 -12.49 4.66 17.16
CA LEU A 231 -13.29 4.79 18.38
C LEU A 231 -13.54 6.26 18.68
N GLU A 232 -14.66 6.54 19.33
CA GLU A 232 -14.97 7.83 19.93
C GLU A 232 -14.92 7.66 21.45
N ALA A 233 -14.39 8.66 22.16
CA ALA A 233 -14.26 8.67 23.61
C ALA A 233 -14.38 10.11 24.14
N SER A 234 -14.63 10.24 25.44
CA SER A 234 -14.61 11.52 26.15
C SER A 234 -13.28 11.71 26.88
N VAL A 235 -12.89 12.96 27.12
CA VAL A 235 -11.77 13.26 28.02
C VAL A 235 -12.03 12.63 29.39
N GLY A 236 -11.08 11.83 29.88
CA GLY A 236 -11.17 11.13 31.16
C GLY A 236 -11.60 9.66 31.06
N ASP A 237 -12.05 9.20 29.89
CA ASP A 237 -12.31 7.77 29.67
C ASP A 237 -11.00 6.97 29.77
N GLU A 238 -11.08 5.74 30.26
CA GLU A 238 -9.92 4.86 30.31
C GLU A 238 -9.95 3.81 29.19
N LEU A 239 -8.78 3.33 28.77
CA LEU A 239 -8.69 2.30 27.74
C LEU A 239 -9.50 1.03 28.07
N ARG A 240 -9.68 0.67 29.36
CA ARG A 240 -10.55 -0.47 29.73
C ARG A 240 -11.99 -0.29 29.27
N ASP A 241 -12.50 0.95 29.25
CA ASP A 241 -13.90 1.22 28.97
C ASP A 241 -14.19 1.04 27.47
N LEU A 242 -13.14 1.16 26.64
CA LEU A 242 -13.20 1.00 25.19
C LEU A 242 -12.84 -0.41 24.69
N ILE A 243 -12.67 -1.40 25.58
CA ILE A 243 -12.20 -2.73 25.16
C ILE A 243 -13.24 -3.48 24.31
N ASP A 244 -14.51 -3.35 24.64
CA ASP A 244 -15.59 -4.00 23.87
C ASP A 244 -15.76 -3.31 22.52
N ASP A 245 -15.72 -1.97 22.50
CA ASP A 245 -15.77 -1.20 21.26
C ASP A 245 -14.56 -1.50 20.38
N LEU A 246 -13.35 -1.64 20.94
CA LEU A 246 -12.18 -2.09 20.20
C LEU A 246 -12.41 -3.46 19.55
N ASN A 247 -13.02 -4.40 20.26
CA ASN A 247 -13.30 -5.73 19.72
C ASN A 247 -14.40 -5.72 18.65
N ASN A 248 -15.33 -4.77 18.72
CA ASN A 248 -16.36 -4.58 17.69
C ASN A 248 -15.82 -3.86 16.44
N GLU A 249 -14.71 -3.15 16.59
CA GLU A 249 -14.15 -2.27 15.56
C GLU A 249 -12.96 -2.88 14.80
N VAL A 250 -12.50 -4.05 15.25
CA VAL A 250 -11.38 -4.78 14.67
C VAL A 250 -11.85 -6.11 14.11
N ASP A 251 -11.91 -6.19 12.79
CA ASP A 251 -12.14 -7.44 12.07
C ASP A 251 -10.81 -8.02 11.60
N ALA A 252 -10.64 -9.32 11.80
CA ALA A 252 -9.46 -10.04 11.33
C ALA A 252 -9.86 -11.04 10.26
N TYR A 253 -9.11 -11.08 9.17
CA TYR A 253 -9.36 -12.01 8.06
C TYR A 253 -8.08 -12.66 7.57
N TRP A 254 -8.26 -13.81 6.92
CA TRP A 254 -7.22 -14.51 6.21
C TRP A 254 -7.72 -14.85 4.81
N GLU A 255 -6.86 -14.69 3.81
CA GLU A 255 -7.14 -15.09 2.43
C GLU A 255 -6.66 -16.53 2.24
N ASP A 256 -7.58 -17.44 1.95
CA ASP A 256 -7.21 -18.83 1.63
C ASP A 256 -6.62 -18.96 0.21
N ASP A 257 -6.28 -20.20 -0.17
CA ASP A 257 -5.62 -20.47 -1.44
C ASP A 257 -6.51 -20.20 -2.67
N ASP A 258 -7.84 -20.14 -2.46
CA ASP A 258 -8.84 -19.82 -3.47
C ASP A 258 -9.18 -18.32 -3.53
N HIS A 259 -8.47 -17.50 -2.74
CA HIS A 259 -8.67 -16.06 -2.58
C HIS A 259 -9.96 -15.65 -1.85
N ASP A 260 -10.60 -16.56 -1.11
CA ASP A 260 -11.77 -16.26 -0.30
C ASP A 260 -11.36 -15.65 1.05
N GLU A 261 -12.13 -14.65 1.51
CA GLU A 261 -11.96 -14.04 2.82
C GLU A 261 -12.59 -14.90 3.91
N VAL A 262 -11.74 -15.46 4.77
CA VAL A 262 -12.16 -16.21 5.94
C VAL A 262 -11.96 -15.35 7.18
N GLU A 263 -13.06 -15.07 7.88
CA GLU A 263 -13.02 -14.38 9.16
C GLU A 263 -12.20 -15.18 10.19
N VAL A 264 -11.25 -14.51 10.83
CA VAL A 264 -10.44 -15.04 11.91
C VAL A 264 -10.98 -14.50 13.22
N LYS A 265 -11.73 -15.33 13.96
CA LYS A 265 -12.22 -14.96 15.30
C LYS A 265 -11.06 -14.78 16.28
N GLY A 266 -11.14 -13.78 17.14
CA GLY A 266 -10.15 -13.52 18.19
C GLY A 266 -10.57 -12.37 19.09
N GLU A 267 -9.63 -11.91 19.91
CA GLU A 267 -9.86 -10.81 20.86
C GLU A 267 -8.70 -9.81 20.80
N CYS A 268 -9.04 -8.53 20.92
CA CYS A 268 -8.11 -7.42 21.03
C CYS A 268 -7.79 -7.09 22.48
N LYS A 269 -6.53 -6.73 22.74
CA LYS A 269 -6.05 -6.20 24.02
C LYS A 269 -5.14 -5.00 23.81
N TRP A 270 -5.29 -3.96 24.64
CA TRP A 270 -4.40 -2.80 24.61
C TRP A 270 -2.96 -3.20 24.95
N LYS A 271 -1.99 -2.60 24.24
CA LYS A 271 -0.57 -2.72 24.62
C LYS A 271 -0.22 -1.87 25.82
N LYS A 272 -0.90 -0.73 25.98
CA LYS A 272 -0.80 0.12 27.16
C LYS A 272 -1.60 -0.47 28.31
N LYS A 273 -1.35 0.04 29.52
CA LYS A 273 -2.16 -0.31 30.69
C LYS A 273 -3.61 0.10 30.44
N ASN A 274 -4.54 -0.78 30.81
CA ASN A 274 -5.97 -0.53 30.72
C ASN A 274 -6.41 0.72 31.51
N SER A 275 -5.67 1.11 32.55
CA SER A 275 -5.91 2.31 33.35
C SER A 275 -5.34 3.59 32.73
N THR A 276 -5.05 3.60 31.43
CA THR A 276 -4.54 4.81 30.76
C THR A 276 -5.74 5.70 30.46
N GLU A 277 -5.75 6.88 31.05
CA GLU A 277 -6.74 7.92 30.80
C GLU A 277 -6.51 8.60 29.44
N LEU A 278 -7.60 8.89 28.74
CA LEU A 278 -7.61 9.54 27.44
C LEU A 278 -7.71 11.06 27.62
N GLU A 279 -6.59 11.74 27.38
CA GLU A 279 -6.54 13.21 27.45
C GLU A 279 -6.70 13.88 26.07
N LYS A 280 -6.44 13.15 24.99
CA LYS A 280 -6.46 13.67 23.61
C LYS A 280 -6.60 12.57 22.57
N SER A 281 -7.10 12.97 21.41
CA SER A 281 -7.18 12.14 20.22
C SER A 281 -5.80 11.62 19.78
N GLY A 282 -5.76 10.40 19.24
CA GLY A 282 -4.53 9.83 18.71
C GLY A 282 -4.61 8.33 18.43
N GLU A 283 -3.45 7.78 18.03
CA GLU A 283 -3.27 6.36 17.74
C GLU A 283 -2.92 5.56 19.00
N TYR A 284 -3.69 4.51 19.27
CA TYR A 284 -3.47 3.61 20.39
C TYR A 284 -3.25 2.18 19.89
N SER A 285 -2.13 1.57 20.32
CA SER A 285 -1.74 0.24 19.86
C SER A 285 -2.38 -0.88 20.67
N PHE A 286 -2.75 -1.95 19.98
CA PHE A 286 -3.32 -3.17 20.55
C PHE A 286 -2.68 -4.42 19.95
N VAL A 287 -3.02 -5.58 20.52
CA VAL A 287 -2.70 -6.91 20.00
C VAL A 287 -4.00 -7.65 19.78
N PHE A 288 -4.21 -8.14 18.57
CA PHE A 288 -5.25 -9.11 18.24
C PHE A 288 -4.68 -10.52 18.45
N THR A 289 -5.34 -11.30 19.31
CA THR A 289 -5.02 -12.70 19.58
C THR A 289 -6.10 -13.59 18.95
N PRO A 290 -5.78 -14.34 17.88
CA PRO A 290 -6.71 -15.27 17.27
C PRO A 290 -7.18 -16.34 18.26
N ARG A 291 -8.42 -16.80 18.16
CA ARG A 291 -8.93 -17.94 18.95
C ARG A 291 -8.18 -19.23 18.58
N ASP A 292 -7.94 -19.45 17.29
CA ASP A 292 -7.10 -20.55 16.80
C ASP A 292 -5.64 -20.11 16.71
N THR A 293 -4.97 -20.09 17.85
CA THR A 293 -3.55 -19.73 17.96
C THR A 293 -2.60 -20.76 17.36
N LYS A 294 -3.08 -21.95 16.98
CA LYS A 294 -2.27 -22.96 16.30
C LYS A 294 -2.17 -22.65 14.81
N LYS A 295 -3.27 -22.20 14.20
CA LYS A 295 -3.34 -21.82 12.79
C LYS A 295 -2.84 -20.40 12.52
N TYR A 296 -3.19 -19.46 13.41
CA TYR A 296 -2.91 -18.03 13.22
C TYR A 296 -1.99 -17.49 14.31
N ARG A 297 -1.12 -16.54 13.94
CA ARG A 297 -0.29 -15.80 14.90
C ARG A 297 -0.95 -14.50 15.33
N GLU A 298 -0.53 -14.00 16.49
CA GLU A 298 -0.97 -12.70 16.99
C GLU A 298 -0.51 -11.56 16.06
N VAL A 299 -1.34 -10.52 15.99
CA VAL A 299 -1.08 -9.36 15.13
C VAL A 299 -1.22 -8.09 15.94
N SER A 300 -0.19 -7.25 15.90
CA SER A 300 -0.26 -5.92 16.48
C SER A 300 -0.93 -4.95 15.52
N GLY A 301 -1.93 -4.23 16.02
CA GLY A 301 -2.59 -3.13 15.33
C GLY A 301 -2.44 -1.81 16.08
N SER A 302 -2.91 -0.74 15.44
CA SER A 302 -3.18 0.56 16.08
C SER A 302 -4.53 1.04 15.58
N ILE A 303 -5.27 1.71 16.45
CA ILE A 303 -6.58 2.29 16.17
C ILE A 303 -6.56 3.77 16.53
N TYR A 304 -7.22 4.59 15.72
CA TYR A 304 -7.42 6.00 16.03
C TYR A 304 -8.58 6.15 17.02
N ILE A 305 -8.33 6.84 18.11
CA ILE A 305 -9.36 7.23 19.07
C ILE A 305 -9.53 8.75 18.97
N ARG A 306 -10.75 9.18 18.67
CA ARG A 306 -11.16 10.59 18.70
C ARG A 306 -11.69 10.89 20.10
N VAL A 307 -11.08 11.88 20.76
CA VAL A 307 -11.45 12.35 22.09
C VAL A 307 -12.10 13.72 21.97
N ASP A 308 -13.35 13.84 22.42
CA ASP A 308 -14.15 15.07 22.46
C ASP A 308 -14.34 15.62 23.89
#